data_AF-A0A7X5WU94-F1
#
_entry.id   AF-A0A7X5WU94-F1
#
_cell.length_a   1.000
_cell.length_b   1.000
_cell.length_c   1.000
_cell.angle_alpha   90.00
_cell.angle_beta   90.00
_cell.angle_gamma   90.00
#
_symmetry.space_group_name_H-M   'P 1'
#
loop_
_entity.id
_entity.type
_entity.pdbx_description
1 polymer ?
#
loop_
_entity_poly.entity_id
_entity_poly.type
_entity_poly.pdbx_seq_one_letter_code
_entity_poly.pdbx_strand_id
1 'polypeptide(L)'
;MALPADERPFDDTPVHTADLPATPTRDRNISAEAWIEAPPVVRSAGDDLAGDGGRVRVAYKRRLGPWLLWRAGPARRADARYVAVRADDLTVHHTFRLFPDGSGEGTGPSGVGHSRFRAWKQDLLGRAPD
;
A
#
# COMPACT_ATOMS: atom_id res chain seq x y z
N MET A 1 10.66 -20.83 -10.10
CA MET A 1 9.77 -20.63 -8.94
C MET A 1 9.71 -19.13 -8.64
N ALA A 2 8.55 -18.53 -8.40
CA ALA A 2 8.46 -17.09 -8.16
C ALA A 2 8.71 -16.77 -6.67
N LEU A 3 9.57 -15.79 -6.39
CA LEU A 3 9.84 -15.36 -5.00
C LEU A 3 8.56 -14.81 -4.34
N PRO A 4 8.34 -15.09 -3.04
CA PRO A 4 7.35 -14.40 -2.23
C PRO A 4 7.50 -12.88 -2.34
N ALA A 5 6.39 -12.14 -2.25
CA ALA A 5 6.40 -10.69 -2.48
C ALA A 5 7.35 -9.94 -1.53
N ASP A 6 7.57 -10.44 -0.32
CA ASP A 6 8.41 -9.79 0.69
C ASP A 6 9.91 -10.10 0.50
N GLU A 7 10.24 -11.09 -0.32
CA GLU A 7 11.62 -11.51 -0.63
C GLU A 7 12.12 -10.95 -1.96
N ARG A 8 11.25 -10.29 -2.75
CA ARG A 8 11.64 -9.69 -4.02
C ARG A 8 12.50 -8.45 -3.77
N PRO A 9 13.58 -8.27 -4.54
CA PRO A 9 14.40 -7.08 -4.45
C PRO A 9 13.56 -5.82 -4.71
N PHE A 10 13.90 -4.74 -4.02
CA PHE A 10 13.35 -3.43 -4.32
C PHE A 10 13.94 -2.91 -5.62
N ASP A 11 13.07 -2.30 -6.43
CA ASP A 11 13.43 -1.55 -7.62
C ASP A 11 13.24 -0.06 -7.34
N ASP A 12 14.36 0.66 -7.41
CA ASP A 12 14.47 2.09 -7.17
C ASP A 12 14.55 2.89 -8.50
N THR A 13 14.31 2.23 -9.64
CA THR A 13 14.25 2.88 -10.96
C THR A 13 13.09 3.89 -11.00
N PRO A 14 13.35 5.18 -11.31
CA PRO A 14 12.30 6.19 -11.35
C PRO A 14 11.13 5.81 -12.26
N VAL A 15 9.91 6.01 -11.78
CA VAL A 15 8.68 5.68 -12.49
C VAL A 15 7.62 6.76 -12.28
N HIS A 16 6.93 7.12 -13.36
CA HIS A 16 5.80 8.03 -13.30
C HIS A 16 4.51 7.29 -12.94
N THR A 17 3.54 8.02 -12.41
CA THR A 17 2.20 7.52 -12.06
C THR A 17 1.52 6.76 -13.22
N ALA A 18 1.68 7.27 -14.44
CA ALA A 18 1.10 6.69 -15.65
C ALA A 18 1.72 5.33 -16.03
N ASP A 19 2.96 5.10 -15.62
CA ASP A 19 3.74 3.90 -15.97
C ASP A 19 3.67 2.81 -14.89
N LEU A 20 3.01 3.08 -13.75
CA LEU A 20 2.80 2.09 -12.71
C LEU A 20 1.95 0.92 -13.23
N PRO A 21 2.40 -0.34 -13.06
CA PRO A 21 1.75 -1.48 -13.68
C PRO A 21 0.41 -1.78 -13.03
N ALA A 22 -0.58 -2.21 -13.83
CA ALA A 22 -1.90 -2.57 -13.29
C ALA A 22 -1.84 -3.76 -12.30
N THR A 23 -0.91 -4.68 -12.48
CA THR A 23 -0.74 -5.89 -11.68
C THR A 23 0.62 -5.90 -10.95
N PRO A 24 0.76 -6.68 -9.85
CA PRO A 24 2.03 -6.77 -9.15
C PRO A 24 3.13 -7.33 -10.06
N THR A 25 4.29 -6.68 -10.06
CA THR A 25 5.49 -7.18 -10.73
C THR A 25 6.02 -8.43 -10.02
N ARG A 26 6.33 -9.49 -10.78
CA ARG A 26 6.63 -10.82 -10.20
C ARG A 26 8.04 -10.96 -9.65
N ASP A 27 8.97 -10.17 -10.17
CA ASP A 27 10.41 -10.29 -9.97
C ASP A 27 10.99 -9.18 -9.09
N ARG A 28 10.28 -8.07 -8.90
CA ARG A 28 10.72 -6.91 -8.12
C ARG A 28 9.59 -6.19 -7.40
N ASN A 29 9.92 -5.42 -6.38
CA ASN A 29 9.04 -4.50 -5.68
C ASN A 29 9.39 -3.06 -6.08
N ILE A 30 8.54 -2.38 -6.83
CA ILE A 30 8.71 -0.93 -7.08
C ILE A 30 8.60 -0.22 -5.73
N SER A 31 9.64 0.52 -5.35
CA SER A 31 9.67 1.26 -4.10
C SER A 31 8.84 2.55 -4.17
N ALA A 32 8.41 3.06 -3.02
CA ALA A 32 7.82 4.40 -2.98
C ALA A 32 8.83 5.49 -3.35
N GLU A 33 10.13 5.24 -3.14
CA GLU A 33 11.20 6.16 -3.54
C GLU A 33 11.38 6.25 -5.06
N ALA A 34 11.08 5.17 -5.79
CA ALA A 34 11.06 5.13 -7.26
C ALA A 34 9.92 5.98 -7.85
N TRP A 35 8.80 6.13 -7.15
CA TRP A 35 7.66 6.85 -7.68
C TRP A 35 7.87 8.36 -7.60
N ILE A 36 8.03 8.98 -8.78
CA ILE A 36 8.43 10.38 -8.94
C ILE A 36 7.41 11.32 -8.28
N GLU A 37 6.11 11.11 -8.51
CA GLU A 37 5.05 11.95 -7.95
C GLU A 37 4.54 11.46 -6.58
N ALA A 38 5.24 10.50 -5.94
CA ALA A 38 4.76 9.90 -4.69
C ALA A 38 4.44 10.96 -3.62
N PRO A 39 3.18 11.02 -3.13
CA PRO A 39 2.82 11.97 -2.10
C PRO A 39 3.51 11.61 -0.77
N PRO A 40 3.75 12.60 0.12
CA PRO A 40 4.48 12.39 1.38
C PRO A 40 3.92 11.24 2.22
N VAL A 41 2.59 11.09 2.27
CA VAL A 41 1.90 10.03 3.03
C VAL A 41 2.33 8.61 2.63
N VAL A 42 2.73 8.39 1.38
CA VAL A 42 3.24 7.10 0.92
C VAL A 42 4.69 6.92 1.34
N ARG A 43 5.51 7.98 1.24
CA ARG A 43 6.94 7.94 1.60
C ARG A 43 7.16 7.73 3.10
N SER A 44 6.29 8.30 3.94
CA SER A 44 6.37 8.20 5.39
C SER A 44 5.55 7.05 5.98
N ALA A 45 4.89 6.23 5.15
CA ALA A 45 3.93 5.23 5.63
C ALA A 45 4.55 4.14 6.51
N GLY A 46 5.88 3.97 6.49
CA GLY A 46 6.63 3.02 7.30
C GLY A 46 7.42 3.63 8.46
N ASP A 47 7.44 4.95 8.62
CA ASP A 47 8.39 5.62 9.53
C ASP A 47 8.17 5.28 11.02
N ASP A 48 6.93 5.02 11.42
CA ASP A 48 6.52 4.64 12.79
C ASP A 48 6.28 3.13 12.96
N LEU A 49 6.54 2.32 11.93
CA LEU A 49 6.40 0.87 12.03
C LEU A 49 7.71 0.26 12.52
N ALA A 50 7.62 -0.58 13.56
CA ALA A 50 8.78 -1.34 14.04
C ALA A 50 9.21 -2.36 12.98
N GLY A 51 10.39 -2.16 12.40
CA GLY A 51 11.04 -3.13 11.51
C GLY A 51 12.05 -4.01 12.25
N ASP A 52 12.43 -5.14 11.65
CA ASP A 52 13.42 -6.08 12.17
C ASP A 52 14.87 -5.55 12.02
N GLY A 53 15.14 -4.34 12.53
CA GLY A 53 16.48 -3.73 12.55
C GLY A 53 16.80 -2.77 11.40
N GLY A 54 15.79 -2.23 10.71
CA GLY A 54 15.98 -1.24 9.64
C GLY A 54 14.71 -0.47 9.27
N ARG A 55 14.86 0.56 8.42
CA ARG A 55 13.72 1.37 7.92
C ARG A 55 12.74 0.49 7.16
N VAL A 56 11.46 0.57 7.52
CA VAL A 56 10.39 -0.15 6.83
C VAL A 56 10.14 0.51 5.48
N ARG A 57 10.52 -0.20 4.41
CA ARG A 57 10.29 0.27 3.03
C ARG A 57 8.85 0.08 2.59
N VAL A 58 8.40 0.97 1.71
CA VAL A 58 7.05 0.96 1.14
C VAL A 58 7.12 0.46 -0.30
N ALA A 59 6.34 -0.58 -0.60
CA ALA A 59 6.33 -1.22 -1.92
C ALA A 59 4.97 -1.07 -2.59
N TYR A 60 5.00 -0.78 -3.89
CA TYR A 60 3.82 -0.86 -4.75
C TYR A 60 3.27 -2.29 -4.75
N LYS A 61 1.95 -2.42 -4.76
CA LYS A 61 1.30 -3.73 -4.83
C LYS A 61 0.57 -3.91 -6.15
N ARG A 62 -0.37 -3.02 -6.46
CA ARG A 62 -1.15 -3.07 -7.71
C ARG A 62 -2.05 -1.85 -7.84
N ARG A 63 -2.67 -1.73 -9.00
CA ARG A 63 -3.84 -0.87 -9.17
C ARG A 63 -5.09 -1.60 -8.66
N LEU A 64 -5.97 -0.87 -7.99
CA LEU A 64 -7.25 -1.34 -7.47
C LEU A 64 -8.33 -0.35 -7.93
N GLY A 65 -8.90 -0.57 -9.11
CA GLY A 65 -9.76 0.42 -9.75
C GLY A 65 -9.01 1.74 -10.00
N PRO A 66 -9.51 2.90 -9.51
CA PRO A 66 -8.81 4.17 -9.64
C PRO A 66 -7.63 4.34 -8.66
N TRP A 67 -7.43 3.40 -7.73
CA TRP A 67 -6.46 3.54 -6.64
C TRP A 67 -5.13 2.84 -6.94
N LEU A 68 -4.04 3.47 -6.54
CA LEU A 68 -2.69 2.91 -6.48
C LEU A 68 -2.47 2.38 -5.07
N LEU A 69 -2.32 1.06 -4.92
CA LEU A 69 -2.19 0.43 -3.61
C LEU A 69 -0.72 0.18 -3.27
N TRP A 70 -0.29 0.75 -2.15
CA TRP A 70 1.04 0.64 -1.56
C TRP A 70 0.96 -0.08 -0.22
N ARG A 71 2.07 -0.67 0.21
CA ARG A 71 2.19 -1.28 1.53
C ARG A 71 3.56 -1.05 2.15
N ALA A 72 3.57 -0.53 3.37
CA ALA A 72 4.71 -0.55 4.29
C ALA A 72 4.61 -1.79 5.19
N GLY A 73 5.75 -2.43 5.47
CA GLY A 73 5.82 -3.57 6.38
C GLY A 73 5.55 -4.93 5.71
N PRO A 74 5.72 -6.03 6.46
CA PRO A 74 5.57 -7.40 6.00
C PRO A 74 4.11 -7.77 5.65
N ALA A 75 3.92 -8.85 4.89
CA ALA A 75 2.60 -9.28 4.45
C ALA A 75 1.74 -9.93 5.54
N ARG A 76 2.34 -10.44 6.63
CA ARG A 76 1.67 -11.31 7.61
C ARG A 76 2.24 -11.10 9.02
N ARG A 77 1.34 -11.21 10.03
CA ARG A 77 1.65 -11.33 11.47
C ARG A 77 2.60 -10.26 12.02
N ALA A 78 2.54 -9.06 11.47
CA ALA A 78 3.34 -7.93 11.91
C ALA A 78 2.67 -6.62 11.49
N ASP A 79 3.15 -5.53 12.08
CA ASP A 79 2.66 -4.18 11.81
C ASP A 79 2.87 -3.82 10.34
N ALA A 80 1.78 -3.51 9.64
CA ALA A 80 1.81 -3.13 8.24
C ALA A 80 0.83 -1.99 7.97
N ARG A 81 1.16 -1.11 7.04
CA ARG A 81 0.27 -0.02 6.62
C ARG A 81 0.05 -0.08 5.12
N TYR A 82 -1.21 -0.13 4.71
CA TYR A 82 -1.63 0.07 3.33
C TYR A 82 -1.96 1.54 3.12
N VAL A 83 -1.57 2.05 1.97
CA VAL A 83 -1.95 3.38 1.49
C VAL A 83 -2.55 3.23 0.10
N ALA A 84 -3.77 3.72 -0.08
CA ALA A 84 -4.42 3.84 -1.38
C ALA A 84 -4.37 5.31 -1.79
N VAL A 85 -3.79 5.62 -2.95
CA VAL A 85 -3.75 6.98 -3.51
C VAL A 85 -4.55 7.01 -4.81
N ARG A 86 -5.39 8.02 -5.01
CA ARG A 86 -6.19 8.14 -6.24
C ARG A 86 -5.28 8.53 -7.39
N ALA A 87 -5.32 7.80 -8.50
CA ALA A 87 -4.34 7.97 -9.57
C ALA A 87 -4.48 9.27 -10.37
N ASP A 88 -5.66 9.88 -10.36
CA ASP A 88 -5.98 11.15 -11.05
C ASP A 88 -5.85 12.37 -10.13
N ASP A 89 -5.74 12.17 -8.81
CA ASP A 89 -5.58 13.20 -7.80
C ASP A 89 -4.80 12.64 -6.62
N LEU A 90 -3.49 12.87 -6.62
CA LEU A 90 -2.56 12.31 -5.64
C LEU A 90 -2.73 12.89 -4.23
N THR A 91 -3.56 13.94 -4.08
CA THR A 91 -3.92 14.49 -2.77
C THR A 91 -4.96 13.61 -2.06
N VAL A 92 -5.76 12.84 -2.82
CA VAL A 92 -6.78 11.96 -2.28
C VAL A 92 -6.16 10.60 -1.94
N HIS A 93 -6.13 10.30 -0.65
CA HIS A 93 -5.54 9.07 -0.16
C HIS A 93 -6.24 8.54 1.10
N HIS A 94 -6.13 7.23 1.31
CA HIS A 94 -6.69 6.52 2.46
C HIS A 94 -5.68 5.50 2.98
N THR A 95 -5.69 5.29 4.29
CA THR A 95 -4.77 4.36 4.95
C THR A 95 -5.51 3.26 5.70
N PHE A 96 -4.89 2.09 5.78
CA PHE A 96 -5.34 0.98 6.62
C PHE A 96 -4.14 0.34 7.31
N ARG A 97 -4.14 0.30 8.64
CA ARG A 97 -3.13 -0.39 9.45
C ARG A 97 -3.58 -1.80 9.76
N LEU A 98 -2.68 -2.76 9.64
CA LEU A 98 -2.79 -4.11 10.18
C LEU A 98 -1.87 -4.22 11.38
N PHE A 99 -2.40 -4.76 12.48
CA PHE A 99 -1.66 -4.97 13.71
C PHE A 99 -1.17 -6.42 13.82
N PRO A 100 -0.15 -6.69 14.66
CA PRO A 100 0.39 -8.03 14.85
C PRO A 100 -0.62 -9.08 15.33
N ASP A 101 -1.65 -8.66 16.07
CA ASP A 101 -2.74 -9.51 16.57
C ASP A 101 -3.76 -9.92 15.49
N GLY A 102 -3.59 -9.41 14.27
CA GLY A 102 -4.47 -9.68 13.12
C GLY A 102 -5.67 -8.75 13.01
N SER A 103 -5.84 -7.82 13.96
CA SER A 103 -6.79 -6.72 13.81
C SER A 103 -6.28 -5.69 12.80
N GLY A 104 -7.16 -4.77 12.41
CA GLY A 104 -6.77 -3.65 11.57
C GLY A 104 -7.72 -2.49 11.73
N GLU A 105 -7.30 -1.33 11.23
CA GLU A 105 -8.08 -0.10 11.31
C GLU A 105 -7.75 0.80 10.12
N GLY A 106 -8.77 1.42 9.53
CA GLY A 106 -8.57 2.45 8.51
C GLY A 106 -9.88 3.08 8.05
N THR A 107 -9.78 4.25 7.42
CA THR A 107 -10.93 4.96 6.87
C THR A 107 -10.86 4.91 5.35
N GLY A 108 -11.98 4.57 4.70
CA GLY A 108 -12.10 4.56 3.24
C GLY A 108 -12.77 5.84 2.70
N PRO A 109 -13.04 5.90 1.37
CA PRO A 109 -13.62 7.08 0.72
C PRO A 109 -15.01 7.47 1.24
N SER A 110 -15.78 6.52 1.76
CA SER A 110 -17.08 6.80 2.40
C SER A 110 -16.98 7.60 3.71
N GLY A 111 -15.78 7.74 4.28
CA GLY A 111 -15.56 8.30 5.61
C GLY A 111 -15.83 7.32 6.77
N VAL A 112 -16.31 6.11 6.46
CA VAL A 112 -16.55 5.06 7.47
C VAL A 112 -15.24 4.44 7.95
N GLY A 113 -15.13 4.19 9.25
CA GLY A 113 -14.04 3.44 9.86
C GLY A 113 -14.22 1.93 9.65
N HIS A 114 -13.16 1.23 9.23
CA HIS A 114 -13.14 -0.19 8.92
C HIS A 114 -12.19 -0.93 9.84
N SER A 115 -12.65 -2.03 10.45
CA SER A 115 -11.78 -2.95 11.20
C SER A 115 -11.26 -4.12 10.35
N ARG A 116 -11.81 -4.32 9.15
CA ARG A 116 -11.46 -5.43 8.25
C ARG A 116 -10.89 -4.91 6.94
N PHE A 117 -9.70 -5.39 6.58
CA PHE A 117 -9.03 -5.00 5.32
C PHE A 117 -9.86 -5.30 4.07
N ARG A 118 -10.67 -6.37 4.08
CA ARG A 118 -11.57 -6.68 2.97
C ARG A 118 -12.65 -5.62 2.79
N ALA A 119 -13.26 -5.14 3.88
CA ALA A 119 -14.31 -4.12 3.85
C ALA A 119 -13.75 -2.79 3.36
N TRP A 120 -12.59 -2.38 3.90
CA TRP A 120 -11.87 -1.19 3.43
C TRP A 120 -11.59 -1.22 1.92
N LYS A 121 -11.19 -2.38 1.36
CA LYS A 121 -11.03 -2.53 -0.10
C LYS A 121 -12.34 -2.47 -0.89
N GLN A 122 -13.47 -2.90 -0.33
CA GLN A 122 -14.76 -2.75 -1.01
C GLN A 122 -15.18 -1.28 -1.05
N ASP A 123 -14.98 -0.55 0.05
CA ASP A 123 -15.23 0.89 0.12
C ASP A 123 -14.39 1.67 -0.91
N LEU A 124 -13.10 1.35 -1.04
CA LEU A 124 -12.26 1.88 -2.12
C LEU A 124 -12.86 1.64 -3.52
N LEU A 125 -13.51 0.50 -3.73
CA LEU A 125 -14.15 0.17 -5.01
C LEU A 125 -15.56 0.76 -5.15
N GLY A 126 -16.03 1.58 -4.19
CA GLY A 126 -17.37 2.14 -4.18
C GLY A 126 -18.47 1.11 -3.95
N ARG A 127 -18.14 -0.02 -3.32
CA ARG A 127 -19.08 -1.11 -3.05
C ARG A 127 -19.58 -1.00 -1.61
N ALA A 128 -20.90 -1.17 -1.43
CA ALA A 128 -21.50 -1.18 -0.10
C ALA A 128 -20.86 -2.25 0.80
N PRO A 129 -20.66 -1.99 2.10
CA PRO A 129 -20.34 -3.05 3.04
C PRO A 129 -21.57 -3.97 3.17
N ASP A 130 -21.37 -5.27 2.90
CA ASP A 130 -22.38 -6.32 3.18
C ASP A 130 -22.67 -6.41 4.69
#